data_AF-A0A316YRY2-F1
#
_entry.id   AF-A0A316YRY2-F1
#
_cell.length_a   1.000
_cell.length_b   1.000
_cell.length_c   1.000
_cell.angle_alpha   90.00
_cell.angle_beta   90.00
_cell.angle_gamma   90.00
#
_symmetry.space_group_name_H-M   'P 1'
#
loop_
_entity.id
_entity.type
_entity.pdbx_description
1 polymer ?
#
loop_
_entity_poly.entity_id
_entity_poly.type
_entity_poly.pdbx_seq_one_letter_code
_entity_poly.pdbx_strand_id
1 'polypeptide(L)'
;MVQSPSSSSGEEEEEDFMSDKFLDVATAGAPGGKKAGSASAETYSERRRKELNRATERGRILSRAERERLARRQGLGRSLIEIAEGEDRGKRKREEEEKEQGESKALRMMKAMGYVAGDTLGKKDDDGGDDDKEAPPADEEADGGKGRDMTAPLPIDERWIGARVRHGIGLLSRSIHAASEKQAEEAAKGDLEDFRKRATKEHEARHCEALLKRARKTCEDLDRQQDIEYSPLWLDPQLLYIKKDDLALDRARLIEQALDEDDEEEPEATKATKEGSNEPEQTPSQRRQEAKQFINLEPKARLDITLSHLRFAHFYCLFCGEKYGSQDELQQVCPGEEEDDH
;
A
#
# COMPACT_ATOMS: atom_id res chain seq x y z
N MET A 1 9.52 45.50 67.46
CA MET A 1 8.35 46.37 67.24
C MET A 1 8.21 46.57 65.74
N VAL A 2 7.43 45.71 65.07
CA VAL A 2 6.12 46.00 64.44
C VAL A 2 6.13 47.19 63.46
N GLN A 3 6.00 46.92 62.15
CA GLN A 3 4.87 47.32 61.28
C GLN A 3 5.21 47.19 59.78
N SER A 4 4.43 46.36 59.07
CA SER A 4 4.05 46.49 57.63
C SER A 4 3.07 47.69 57.47
N PRO A 5 2.56 48.14 56.29
CA PRO A 5 2.42 47.47 54.97
C PRO A 5 2.51 48.39 53.70
N SER A 6 2.37 47.82 52.49
CA SER A 6 1.46 48.33 51.43
C SER A 6 1.52 47.46 50.16
N SER A 7 0.35 46.94 49.78
CA SER A 7 0.05 46.16 48.58
C SER A 7 -0.51 47.08 47.49
N SER A 8 0.06 47.09 46.29
CA SER A 8 -0.57 47.65 45.09
C SER A 8 -1.03 46.51 44.16
N SER A 9 -2.33 46.32 44.09
CA SER A 9 -3.02 45.49 43.09
C SER A 9 -3.04 46.23 41.75
N GLY A 10 -2.38 45.67 40.73
CA GLY A 10 -2.58 46.06 39.34
C GLY A 10 -3.71 45.22 38.75
N GLU A 11 -4.82 45.87 38.42
CA GLU A 11 -5.93 45.28 37.68
C GLU A 11 -5.54 45.27 36.19
N GLU A 12 -5.26 44.09 35.65
CA GLU A 12 -5.21 43.86 34.20
C GLU A 12 -6.68 43.68 33.75
N GLU A 13 -7.24 44.70 33.10
CA GLU A 13 -8.56 44.61 32.46
C GLU A 13 -8.48 43.63 31.29
N GLU A 14 -8.93 42.39 31.50
CA GLU A 14 -9.05 41.37 30.46
C GLU A 14 -10.06 41.83 29.39
N GLU A 15 -9.55 42.17 28.20
CA GLU A 15 -10.36 42.62 27.06
C GLU A 15 -11.35 41.53 26.63
N ASP A 16 -12.63 41.76 26.95
CA ASP A 16 -13.73 40.83 26.76
C ASP A 16 -13.90 40.40 25.28
N PHE A 17 -13.94 39.09 25.07
CA PHE A 17 -13.99 38.41 23.76
C PHE A 17 -15.22 38.78 22.92
N MET A 18 -16.19 39.49 23.51
CA MET A 18 -17.40 39.98 22.84
C MET A 18 -17.41 41.49 22.55
N SER A 19 -16.26 42.17 22.61
CA SER A 19 -16.20 43.60 22.25
C SER A 19 -16.39 43.87 20.74
N ASP A 20 -17.12 44.94 20.41
CA ASP A 20 -17.58 45.34 19.07
C ASP A 20 -16.48 45.46 17.99
N LYS A 21 -15.20 45.53 18.41
CA LYS A 21 -14.03 45.59 17.52
C LYS A 21 -13.92 44.39 16.58
N PHE A 22 -14.43 43.22 16.97
CA PHE A 22 -14.44 42.01 16.14
C PHE A 22 -15.65 41.90 15.21
N LEU A 23 -16.76 42.57 15.52
CA LEU A 23 -17.94 42.62 14.65
C LEU A 23 -17.71 43.52 13.43
N ASP A 24 -16.92 44.59 13.59
CA ASP A 24 -16.52 45.46 12.48
C ASP A 24 -15.66 44.75 11.42
N VAL A 25 -14.90 43.72 11.82
CA VAL A 25 -14.09 42.90 10.89
C VAL A 25 -14.96 41.96 10.06
N ALA A 26 -16.06 41.45 10.63
CA ALA A 26 -16.97 40.55 9.93
C ALA A 26 -17.84 41.29 8.90
N THR A 27 -18.20 42.55 9.15
CA THR A 27 -19.03 43.35 8.23
C THR A 27 -18.25 43.91 7.04
N ALA A 28 -16.91 44.02 7.15
CA ALA A 28 -16.04 44.38 6.03
C ALA A 28 -15.92 43.27 4.95
N GLY A 29 -16.43 42.06 5.21
CA GLY A 29 -16.38 40.89 4.34
C GLY A 29 -17.58 40.68 3.42
N ALA A 30 -18.41 41.70 3.16
CA ALA A 30 -19.53 41.56 2.22
C ALA A 30 -19.07 41.58 0.73
N PRO A 31 -19.61 40.71 -0.15
CA PRO A 31 -19.11 40.50 -1.49
C PRO A 31 -19.65 41.58 -2.45
N GLY A 32 -18.96 42.72 -2.55
CA GLY A 32 -19.32 43.77 -3.49
C GLY A 32 -18.19 44.70 -3.94
N GLY A 33 -16.97 44.55 -3.41
CA GLY A 33 -15.86 45.44 -3.70
C GLY A 33 -14.81 44.82 -4.61
N LYS A 34 -14.73 45.28 -5.87
CA LYS A 34 -13.60 44.99 -6.77
C LYS A 34 -12.28 45.45 -6.14
N LYS A 35 -11.29 44.57 -6.01
CA LYS A 35 -9.86 44.92 -5.89
C LYS A 35 -9.04 43.89 -6.67
N ALA A 36 -8.45 44.26 -7.81
CA ALA A 36 -7.18 44.99 -7.97
C ALA A 36 -6.00 44.16 -7.45
N GLY A 37 -5.15 43.75 -8.40
CA GLY A 37 -4.10 42.76 -8.22
C GLY A 37 -3.01 43.19 -7.24
N SER A 38 -2.76 42.31 -6.29
CA SER A 38 -1.46 42.13 -5.65
C SER A 38 -1.27 40.63 -5.53
N ALA A 39 -0.11 40.10 -5.94
CA ALA A 39 0.25 38.70 -5.79
C ALA A 39 0.15 38.31 -4.31
N SER A 40 -1.00 37.75 -3.92
CA SER A 40 -1.26 37.33 -2.55
C SER A 40 -0.43 36.08 -2.29
N ALA A 41 0.42 36.14 -1.26
CA ALA A 41 1.08 34.96 -0.73
C ALA A 41 0.02 33.87 -0.47
N GLU A 42 0.28 32.65 -0.97
CA GLU A 42 -0.62 31.51 -0.82
C GLU A 42 -1.08 31.41 0.63
N THR A 43 -2.40 31.41 0.83
CA THR A 43 -2.95 31.27 2.18
C THR A 43 -2.60 29.90 2.76
N TYR A 44 -2.54 29.79 4.09
CA TYR A 44 -2.20 28.55 4.77
C TYR A 44 -3.07 27.35 4.33
N SER A 45 -4.36 27.61 4.09
CA SER A 45 -5.32 26.63 3.57
C SER A 45 -4.98 26.16 2.15
N GLU A 46 -4.55 27.06 1.26
CA GLU A 46 -4.12 26.74 -0.10
C GLU A 46 -2.81 25.93 -0.10
N ARG A 47 -1.86 26.31 0.76
CA ARG A 47 -0.58 25.62 0.91
C ARG A 47 -0.79 24.18 1.39
N ARG A 48 -1.66 23.97 2.38
CA ARG A 48 -2.04 22.65 2.89
C ARG A 48 -2.75 21.79 1.84
N ARG A 49 -3.66 22.38 1.06
CA ARG A 49 -4.37 21.68 -0.03
C ARG A 49 -3.42 21.22 -1.15
N LYS A 50 -2.44 22.05 -1.50
CA LYS A 50 -1.42 21.73 -2.52
C LYS A 50 -0.50 20.60 -2.09
N GLU A 51 -0.16 20.55 -0.81
CA GLU A 51 0.66 19.48 -0.23
C GLU A 51 -0.08 18.13 -0.20
N LEU A 52 -1.37 18.13 0.17
CA LEU A 52 -2.22 16.95 0.08
C LEU A 52 -2.34 16.43 -1.35
N ASN A 53 -2.57 17.32 -2.33
CA ASN A 53 -2.62 16.92 -3.74
C ASN A 53 -1.31 16.29 -4.21
N ARG A 54 -0.15 16.87 -3.85
CA ARG A 54 1.17 16.28 -4.16
C ARG A 54 1.37 14.92 -3.51
N ALA A 55 0.89 14.71 -2.29
CA ALA A 55 0.96 13.41 -1.63
C ALA A 55 0.10 12.36 -2.36
N THR A 56 -1.11 12.73 -2.76
CA THR A 56 -2.01 11.84 -3.54
C THR A 56 -1.45 11.52 -4.92
N GLU A 57 -0.82 12.48 -5.60
CA GLU A 57 -0.20 12.28 -6.91
C GLU A 57 1.01 11.36 -6.86
N ARG A 58 1.83 11.43 -5.79
CA ARG A 58 2.97 10.53 -5.60
C ARG A 58 2.57 9.09 -5.30
N GLY A 59 1.44 8.89 -4.62
CA GLY A 59 0.88 7.55 -4.34
C GLY A 59 0.10 6.95 -5.51
N ARG A 60 -0.17 7.73 -6.58
CA ARG A 60 -0.98 7.26 -7.71
C ARG A 60 -0.17 6.34 -8.62
N ILE A 61 -0.55 5.06 -8.64
CA ILE A 61 0.01 4.07 -9.57
C ILE A 61 -0.59 4.31 -10.97
N LEU A 62 0.22 4.80 -11.91
CA LEU A 62 -0.17 4.97 -13.31
C LEU A 62 -0.50 3.63 -13.96
N SER A 63 -1.49 3.62 -14.86
CA SER A 63 -1.85 2.44 -15.64
C SER A 63 -0.70 1.97 -16.54
N ARG A 64 -0.69 0.69 -16.94
CA ARG A 64 0.38 0.12 -17.79
C ARG A 64 0.54 0.89 -19.10
N ALA A 65 -0.56 1.26 -19.75
CA ALA A 65 -0.55 2.01 -21.02
C ALA A 65 0.00 3.43 -20.86
N GLU A 66 -0.33 4.12 -19.77
CA GLU A 66 0.19 5.46 -19.47
C GLU A 66 1.69 5.42 -19.15
N ARG A 67 2.13 4.42 -18.38
CA ARG A 67 3.55 4.23 -18.05
C ARG A 67 4.40 3.99 -19.30
N GLU A 68 3.90 3.19 -20.23
CA GLU A 68 4.57 2.90 -21.49
C GLU A 68 4.65 4.13 -22.42
N ARG A 69 3.57 4.93 -22.49
CA ARG A 69 3.57 6.21 -23.23
C ARG A 69 4.55 7.22 -22.64
N LEU A 70 4.59 7.33 -21.31
CA LEU A 70 5.48 8.24 -20.60
C LEU A 70 6.95 7.81 -20.78
N ALA A 71 7.23 6.51 -20.71
CA ALA A 71 8.55 5.95 -21.03
C ALA A 71 8.97 6.20 -22.48
N ARG A 72 8.05 6.04 -23.45
CA ARG A 72 8.32 6.40 -24.87
C ARG A 72 8.65 7.87 -25.03
N ARG A 73 7.86 8.76 -24.41
CA ARG A 73 8.08 10.21 -24.48
C ARG A 73 9.40 10.61 -23.82
N GLN A 74 9.74 10.02 -22.68
CA GLN A 74 11.04 10.25 -22.04
C GLN A 74 12.20 9.68 -22.86
N GLY A 75 12.02 8.51 -23.48
CA GLY A 75 13.03 7.91 -24.35
C GLY A 75 13.29 8.72 -25.61
N LEU A 76 12.22 9.24 -26.24
CA LEU A 76 12.31 10.13 -27.40
C LEU A 76 12.86 11.51 -27.05
N GLY A 77 12.51 12.05 -25.87
CA GLY A 77 13.00 13.34 -25.39
C GLY A 77 14.42 13.31 -24.84
N ARG A 78 15.03 12.12 -24.67
CA ARG A 78 16.43 11.97 -24.31
C ARG A 78 17.26 11.86 -25.58
N SER A 79 17.96 12.95 -25.92
CA SER A 79 18.95 12.96 -26.98
C SER A 79 20.11 12.02 -26.61
N LEU A 80 20.11 10.79 -27.13
CA LEU A 80 21.20 9.83 -26.91
C LEU A 80 22.57 10.36 -27.37
N ILE A 81 22.56 11.34 -28.28
CA ILE A 81 23.74 12.05 -28.78
C ILE A 81 24.35 12.95 -27.69
N GLU A 82 23.53 13.71 -26.96
CA GLU A 82 24.00 14.58 -25.86
C GLU A 82 24.49 13.75 -24.66
N ILE A 83 23.85 12.60 -24.39
CA ILE A 83 24.29 11.68 -23.34
C ILE A 83 25.65 11.06 -23.71
N ALA A 84 25.86 10.66 -24.96
CA ALA A 84 27.14 10.14 -25.43
C ALA A 84 28.26 11.20 -25.39
N GLU A 85 27.94 12.46 -25.67
CA GLU A 85 28.89 13.59 -25.56
C GLU A 85 29.20 13.95 -24.09
N GLY A 86 28.26 13.74 -23.16
CA GLY A 86 28.39 14.04 -21.73
C GLY A 86 29.05 12.93 -20.89
N GLU A 87 28.77 11.66 -21.16
CA GLU A 87 29.29 10.51 -20.38
C GLU A 87 30.79 10.25 -20.63
N ASP A 88 31.32 10.60 -21.81
CA ASP A 88 32.76 10.43 -22.12
C ASP A 88 33.65 11.48 -21.40
N ARG A 89 33.07 12.58 -20.89
CA ARG A 89 33.78 13.56 -20.05
C ARG A 89 33.95 13.12 -18.59
N GLY A 90 33.13 12.20 -18.10
CA GLY A 90 33.09 11.81 -16.68
C GLY A 90 33.99 10.63 -16.30
N LYS A 91 34.46 9.84 -17.27
CA LYS A 91 35.11 8.54 -17.00
C LYS A 91 36.59 8.43 -17.38
N ARG A 92 37.19 9.48 -17.94
CA ARG A 92 38.62 9.48 -18.31
C ARG A 92 39.43 10.48 -17.49
N LYS A 93 39.66 10.12 -16.23
CA LYS A 93 40.75 10.68 -15.41
C LYS A 93 41.74 9.57 -15.06
N ARG A 94 42.15 8.78 -16.05
CA ARG A 94 43.40 8.00 -16.06
C ARG A 94 43.66 7.53 -17.50
N GLU A 95 44.88 7.79 -17.96
CA GLU A 95 45.48 7.39 -19.26
C GLU A 95 45.22 8.34 -20.45
N GLU A 96 46.14 9.32 -20.59
CA GLU A 96 46.67 9.77 -21.89
C GLU A 96 47.42 8.56 -22.53
N GLU A 97 47.42 8.27 -23.82
CA GLU A 97 47.62 9.11 -25.01
C GLU A 97 46.86 8.53 -26.24
N GLU A 98 46.76 9.33 -27.30
CA GLU A 98 46.26 9.01 -28.66
C GLU A 98 44.74 8.81 -28.88
N LYS A 99 44.01 9.93 -29.04
CA LYS A 99 43.29 10.30 -30.29
C LYS A 99 42.34 11.47 -30.03
N GLU A 100 42.73 12.64 -30.54
CA GLU A 100 41.79 13.72 -30.85
C GLU A 100 40.79 13.26 -31.92
N GLN A 101 39.56 12.94 -31.49
CA GLN A 101 38.31 13.17 -32.20
C GLN A 101 37.17 12.54 -31.39
N GLY A 102 36.48 13.36 -30.59
CA GLY A 102 35.35 12.97 -29.75
C GLY A 102 34.06 12.67 -30.52
N GLU A 103 34.13 12.27 -31.79
CA GLU A 103 32.98 11.87 -32.58
C GLU A 103 33.24 10.49 -33.17
N SER A 104 32.34 9.53 -32.95
CA SER A 104 32.50 8.20 -33.56
C SER A 104 32.53 8.35 -35.09
N LYS A 105 33.38 7.57 -35.77
CA LYS A 105 33.55 7.62 -37.24
C LYS A 105 32.21 7.52 -37.98
N ALA A 106 31.25 6.79 -37.40
CA ALA A 106 29.87 6.66 -37.88
C ALA A 106 29.07 7.97 -37.72
N LEU A 107 29.15 8.66 -36.57
CA LEU A 107 28.47 9.94 -36.36
C LEU A 107 29.01 11.03 -37.29
N ARG A 108 30.33 11.04 -37.52
CA ARG A 108 30.97 11.95 -38.48
C ARG A 108 30.52 11.69 -39.91
N MET A 109 30.40 10.41 -40.31
CA MET A 109 29.84 10.03 -41.61
C MET A 109 28.37 10.45 -41.74
N MET A 110 27.56 10.31 -40.69
CA MET A 110 26.15 10.72 -40.70
C MET A 110 26.01 12.25 -40.82
N LYS A 111 26.78 13.03 -40.05
CA LYS A 111 26.81 14.49 -40.17
C LYS A 111 27.26 14.93 -41.58
N ALA A 112 28.26 14.26 -42.16
CA ALA A 112 28.73 14.53 -43.53
C ALA A 112 27.69 14.18 -44.60
N MET A 113 26.76 13.26 -44.30
CA MET A 113 25.64 12.89 -45.17
C MET A 113 24.36 13.71 -44.88
N GLY A 114 24.47 14.80 -44.11
CA GLY A 114 23.37 15.74 -43.85
C GLY A 114 22.48 15.40 -42.64
N TYR A 115 22.89 14.48 -41.77
CA TYR A 115 22.13 14.18 -40.55
C TYR A 115 22.32 15.27 -39.49
N VAL A 116 21.23 15.97 -39.15
CA VAL A 116 21.13 16.87 -38.01
C VAL A 116 20.31 16.18 -36.92
N ALA A 117 20.74 16.25 -35.66
CA ALA A 117 20.01 15.68 -34.54
C ALA A 117 18.60 16.29 -34.47
N GLY A 118 17.58 15.48 -34.76
CA GLY A 118 16.18 15.91 -34.83
C GLY A 118 15.54 15.88 -36.23
N ASP A 119 16.33 15.69 -37.30
CA ASP A 119 15.83 15.55 -38.67
C ASP A 119 15.66 14.06 -39.07
N THR A 120 14.64 13.74 -39.89
CA THR A 120 14.44 12.39 -40.43
C THR A 120 15.52 12.07 -41.48
N LEU A 121 16.18 10.92 -41.34
CA LEU A 121 17.25 10.49 -42.24
C LEU A 121 16.68 10.10 -43.61
N GLY A 122 16.88 10.95 -44.63
CA GLY A 122 16.43 10.73 -46.00
C GLY A 122 16.74 11.95 -46.89
N LYS A 123 16.90 11.72 -48.19
CA LYS A 123 17.22 12.78 -49.17
C LYS A 123 16.02 13.72 -49.28
N LYS A 124 16.17 14.96 -48.82
CA LYS A 124 15.26 16.05 -49.16
C LYS A 124 15.58 16.40 -50.61
N ASP A 125 14.67 16.08 -51.54
CA ASP A 125 14.80 16.56 -52.92
C ASP A 125 14.67 18.09 -52.87
N ASP A 126 15.76 18.77 -53.22
CA ASP A 126 15.84 20.22 -53.28
C ASP A 126 15.24 20.67 -54.61
N ASP A 127 14.09 21.31 -54.53
CA ASP A 127 13.33 21.82 -55.67
C ASP A 127 13.87 23.23 -56.00
N GLY A 128 14.58 23.37 -57.13
CA GLY A 128 15.00 24.68 -57.61
C GLY A 128 15.97 24.71 -58.80
N GLY A 129 15.42 24.89 -60.02
CA GLY A 129 15.93 25.86 -61.00
C GLY A 129 16.79 25.37 -62.18
N ASP A 130 16.19 25.41 -63.38
CA ASP A 130 16.71 25.69 -64.75
C ASP A 130 18.07 25.12 -65.22
N ASP A 131 18.06 24.29 -66.27
CA ASP A 131 18.47 24.72 -67.63
C ASP A 131 18.27 23.57 -68.67
N ASP A 132 17.98 24.00 -69.90
CA ASP A 132 17.60 23.24 -71.09
C ASP A 132 18.47 22.01 -71.47
N LYS A 133 17.81 20.93 -71.92
CA LYS A 133 18.19 20.16 -73.12
C LYS A 133 17.16 19.09 -73.56
N GLU A 134 16.52 19.40 -74.69
CA GLU A 134 16.14 18.54 -75.84
C GLU A 134 15.75 17.07 -75.60
N ALA A 135 14.47 16.80 -75.87
CA ALA A 135 13.90 15.47 -76.05
C ALA A 135 14.26 14.84 -77.41
N PRO A 136 14.40 13.50 -77.45
CA PRO A 136 13.96 12.70 -78.58
C PRO A 136 12.90 11.65 -78.18
N PRO A 137 12.13 11.11 -79.16
CA PRO A 137 10.77 10.63 -78.94
C PRO A 137 10.66 9.18 -78.46
N ALA A 138 9.47 8.92 -77.92
CA ALA A 138 8.83 7.67 -77.53
C ALA A 138 9.35 6.38 -78.16
N ASP A 139 9.60 5.38 -77.32
CA ASP A 139 8.91 4.08 -77.37
C ASP A 139 9.14 3.28 -76.07
N GLU A 140 8.15 2.44 -75.75
CA GLU A 140 8.14 1.32 -74.79
C GLU A 140 7.62 1.56 -73.35
N GLU A 141 6.33 1.22 -73.20
CA GLU A 141 5.76 0.38 -72.14
C GLU A 141 6.73 -0.08 -71.03
N ALA A 142 6.71 0.62 -69.91
CA ALA A 142 7.12 0.07 -68.62
C ALA A 142 6.21 0.65 -67.53
N ASP A 143 5.33 -0.20 -67.00
CA ASP A 143 4.60 0.00 -65.74
C ASP A 143 5.61 0.08 -64.58
N GLY A 144 6.27 1.23 -64.48
CA GLY A 144 7.14 1.61 -63.38
C GLY A 144 6.27 2.00 -62.20
N GLY A 145 5.86 1.00 -61.42
CA GLY A 145 5.11 1.19 -60.18
C GLY A 145 5.78 2.25 -59.31
N LYS A 146 5.09 3.40 -59.16
CA LYS A 146 5.37 4.41 -58.14
C LYS A 146 5.59 3.70 -56.81
N GLY A 147 6.75 3.96 -56.19
CA GLY A 147 7.11 3.45 -54.87
C GLY A 147 5.96 3.64 -53.91
N ARG A 148 5.27 2.53 -53.60
CA ARG A 148 4.39 2.47 -52.45
C ARG A 148 5.29 2.59 -51.23
N ASP A 149 4.95 3.50 -50.34
CA ASP A 149 5.51 3.57 -49.01
C ASP A 149 5.64 2.15 -48.45
N MET A 150 6.83 1.80 -47.96
CA MET A 150 7.14 0.50 -47.31
C MET A 150 6.45 0.38 -45.94
N THR A 151 5.17 0.74 -45.86
CA THR A 151 4.30 0.58 -44.69
C THR A 151 3.38 -0.63 -44.81
N ALA A 152 3.31 -1.27 -45.99
CA ALA A 152 2.61 -2.54 -46.16
C ALA A 152 3.58 -3.72 -45.98
N PRO A 153 3.34 -4.63 -45.01
CA PRO A 153 4.14 -5.84 -44.89
C PRO A 153 4.03 -6.67 -46.17
N LEU A 154 5.16 -7.27 -46.59
CA LEU A 154 5.21 -8.16 -47.76
C LEU A 154 4.14 -9.25 -47.63
N PRO A 155 3.29 -9.47 -48.65
CA PRO A 155 2.29 -10.53 -48.61
C PRO A 155 2.99 -11.89 -48.57
N ILE A 156 2.61 -12.73 -47.61
CA ILE A 156 3.14 -14.08 -47.44
C ILE A 156 2.63 -14.94 -48.60
N ASP A 157 3.54 -15.55 -49.36
CA ASP A 157 3.21 -16.40 -50.52
C ASP A 157 2.39 -17.62 -50.10
N GLU A 158 1.14 -17.70 -50.58
CA GLU A 158 0.13 -18.68 -50.19
C GLU A 158 0.51 -20.13 -50.55
N ARG A 159 1.48 -20.32 -51.46
CA ARG A 159 2.03 -21.66 -51.81
C ARG A 159 2.65 -22.38 -50.61
N TRP A 160 2.93 -21.67 -49.53
CA TRP A 160 3.58 -22.20 -48.32
C TRP A 160 2.58 -22.50 -47.19
N ILE A 161 1.27 -22.29 -47.40
CA ILE A 161 0.20 -22.38 -46.39
C ILE A 161 -0.67 -23.65 -46.57
N GLY A 162 -0.24 -24.60 -47.40
CA GLY A 162 -0.98 -25.84 -47.66
C GLY A 162 -0.74 -26.95 -46.61
N ALA A 163 -1.79 -27.72 -46.29
CA ALA A 163 -1.77 -28.85 -45.33
C ALA A 163 -0.77 -29.98 -45.64
N ARG A 164 -0.11 -29.95 -46.81
CA ARG A 164 0.86 -30.96 -47.27
C ARG A 164 2.28 -30.41 -47.46
N VAL A 165 2.58 -29.23 -46.93
CA VAL A 165 3.95 -28.67 -46.94
C VAL A 165 4.62 -28.98 -45.59
N ARG A 166 5.88 -29.42 -45.64
CA ARG A 166 6.73 -29.59 -44.45
C ARG A 166 6.78 -28.25 -43.73
N HIS A 167 6.14 -28.17 -42.57
CA HIS A 167 6.04 -26.93 -41.82
C HIS A 167 7.45 -26.45 -41.51
N GLY A 168 7.79 -25.24 -41.94
CA GLY A 168 9.08 -24.63 -41.59
C GLY A 168 9.21 -24.53 -40.07
N ILE A 169 10.45 -24.59 -39.57
CA ILE A 169 10.82 -24.51 -38.15
C ILE A 169 10.12 -23.34 -37.42
N GLY A 170 9.75 -22.27 -38.14
CA GLY A 170 8.98 -21.13 -37.63
C GLY A 170 7.54 -21.41 -37.17
N LEU A 171 6.82 -22.41 -37.72
CA LEU A 171 5.50 -22.80 -37.21
C LEU A 171 5.60 -23.63 -35.92
N LEU A 172 6.59 -24.51 -35.84
CA LEU A 172 6.94 -25.23 -34.61
C LEU A 172 7.33 -24.23 -33.51
N SER A 173 8.15 -23.23 -33.84
CA SER A 173 8.51 -22.14 -32.93
C SER A 173 7.28 -21.39 -32.40
N ARG A 174 6.29 -21.04 -33.23
CA ARG A 174 5.04 -20.42 -32.75
C ARG A 174 4.23 -21.34 -31.84
N SER A 175 4.12 -22.63 -32.15
CA SER A 175 3.42 -23.58 -31.27
C SER A 175 4.14 -23.78 -29.93
N ILE A 176 5.48 -23.78 -29.93
CA ILE A 176 6.30 -23.83 -28.71
C ILE A 176 6.13 -22.54 -27.91
N HIS A 177 6.15 -21.37 -28.56
CA HIS A 177 5.89 -20.09 -27.90
C HIS A 177 4.48 -20.04 -27.30
N ALA A 178 3.45 -20.42 -28.04
CA ALA A 178 2.08 -20.47 -27.55
C ALA A 178 1.90 -21.48 -26.39
N ALA A 179 2.58 -22.62 -26.43
CA ALA A 179 2.59 -23.58 -25.32
C ALA A 179 3.33 -23.02 -24.10
N SER A 180 4.46 -22.32 -24.29
CA SER A 180 5.23 -21.68 -23.22
C SER A 180 4.49 -20.48 -22.61
N GLU A 181 3.75 -19.71 -23.41
CA GLU A 181 2.91 -18.60 -22.93
C GLU A 181 1.75 -19.12 -22.11
N LYS A 182 1.10 -20.21 -22.55
CA LYS A 182 0.06 -20.88 -21.74
C LYS A 182 0.61 -21.42 -20.42
N GLN A 183 1.79 -22.06 -20.45
CA GLN A 183 2.45 -22.51 -19.23
C GLN A 183 2.84 -21.35 -18.30
N ALA A 184 3.32 -20.24 -18.87
CA ALA A 184 3.65 -19.03 -18.11
C ALA A 184 2.40 -18.35 -17.53
N GLU A 185 1.28 -18.32 -18.28
CA GLU A 185 -0.01 -17.81 -17.80
C GLU A 185 -0.61 -18.68 -16.69
N GLU A 186 -0.51 -20.00 -16.80
CA GLU A 186 -0.95 -20.95 -15.77
C GLU A 186 -0.10 -20.84 -14.50
N ALA A 187 1.24 -20.72 -14.65
CA ALA A 187 2.13 -20.45 -13.54
C ALA A 187 1.82 -19.10 -12.86
N ALA A 188 1.63 -18.04 -13.66
CA ALA A 188 1.26 -16.71 -13.15
C ALA A 188 -0.13 -16.69 -12.48
N LYS A 189 -1.08 -17.51 -12.94
CA LYS A 189 -2.38 -17.70 -12.28
C LYS A 189 -2.23 -18.41 -10.94
N GLY A 190 -1.40 -19.44 -10.86
CA GLY A 190 -1.03 -20.09 -9.59
C GLY A 190 -0.44 -19.10 -8.58
N ASP A 191 0.51 -18.28 -9.03
CA ASP A 191 1.12 -17.23 -8.20
C ASP A 191 0.09 -16.19 -7.71
N LEU A 192 -0.86 -15.79 -8.57
CA LEU A 192 -1.93 -14.87 -8.23
C LEU A 192 -2.93 -15.47 -7.24
N GLU A 193 -3.30 -16.74 -7.41
CA GLU A 193 -4.19 -17.45 -6.49
C GLU A 193 -3.55 -17.61 -5.11
N ASP A 194 -2.26 -17.95 -5.06
CA ASP A 194 -1.52 -18.05 -3.80
C ASP A 194 -1.34 -16.68 -3.13
N PHE A 195 -1.10 -15.63 -3.91
CA PHE A 195 -1.10 -14.27 -3.38
C PHE A 195 -2.46 -13.90 -2.78
N ARG A 196 -3.56 -14.20 -3.48
CA ARG A 196 -4.92 -13.93 -2.97
C ARG A 196 -5.19 -14.70 -1.68
N LYS A 197 -4.85 -15.99 -1.61
CA LYS A 197 -5.02 -16.81 -0.40
C LYS A 197 -4.24 -16.25 0.79
N ARG A 198 -3.00 -15.78 0.58
CA ARG A 198 -2.21 -15.13 1.64
C ARG A 198 -2.84 -13.82 2.10
N ALA A 199 -3.28 -13.00 1.14
CA ALA A 199 -3.93 -11.73 1.43
C ALA A 199 -5.27 -11.90 2.18
N THR A 200 -6.09 -12.88 1.80
CA THR A 200 -7.33 -13.19 2.52
C THR A 200 -7.04 -13.71 3.91
N LYS A 201 -6.10 -14.66 4.07
CA LYS A 201 -5.71 -15.18 5.38
C LYS A 201 -5.18 -14.07 6.31
N GLU A 202 -4.36 -13.17 5.79
CA GLU A 202 -3.84 -12.05 6.57
C GLU A 202 -4.95 -11.06 6.98
N HIS A 203 -5.88 -10.78 6.06
CA HIS A 203 -7.04 -9.95 6.37
C HIS A 203 -7.94 -10.60 7.44
N GLU A 204 -8.24 -11.89 7.29
CA GLU A 204 -9.00 -12.68 8.26
C GLU A 204 -8.32 -12.71 9.62
N ALA A 205 -6.99 -12.87 9.68
CA ALA A 205 -6.25 -12.85 10.93
C ALA A 205 -6.35 -11.49 11.64
N ARG A 206 -6.17 -10.38 10.91
CA ARG A 206 -6.33 -9.02 11.47
C ARG A 206 -7.76 -8.77 11.95
N HIS A 207 -8.75 -9.26 11.21
CA HIS A 207 -10.15 -9.17 11.58
C HIS A 207 -10.46 -9.96 12.86
N CYS A 208 -9.97 -11.20 12.94
CA CYS A 208 -10.09 -12.04 14.13
C CYS A 208 -9.40 -11.39 15.34
N GLU A 209 -8.22 -10.79 15.18
CA GLU A 209 -7.52 -10.07 16.25
C GLU A 209 -8.30 -8.83 16.73
N ALA A 210 -8.93 -8.09 15.81
CA ALA A 210 -9.77 -6.95 16.16
C ALA A 210 -11.03 -7.37 16.94
N LEU A 211 -11.66 -8.49 16.55
CA LEU A 211 -12.77 -9.10 17.27
C LEU A 211 -12.33 -9.61 18.64
N LEU A 212 -11.22 -10.33 18.72
CA LEU A 212 -10.62 -10.82 19.96
C LEU A 212 -10.35 -9.70 20.95
N LYS A 213 -9.84 -8.56 20.48
CA LYS A 213 -9.60 -7.41 21.35
C LYS A 213 -10.88 -6.92 22.02
N ARG A 214 -12.01 -6.90 21.29
CA ARG A 214 -13.33 -6.56 21.84
C ARG A 214 -13.83 -7.66 22.78
N ALA A 215 -13.81 -8.91 22.32
CA ALA A 215 -14.28 -10.09 23.06
C ALA A 215 -13.57 -10.26 24.41
N ARG A 216 -12.25 -10.10 24.46
CA ARG A 216 -11.47 -10.21 25.69
C ARG A 216 -11.85 -9.14 26.69
N LYS A 217 -12.03 -7.90 26.24
CA LYS A 217 -12.44 -6.80 27.12
C LYS A 217 -13.83 -7.08 27.71
N THR A 218 -14.80 -7.48 26.88
CA THR A 218 -16.13 -7.83 27.36
C THR A 218 -16.11 -9.04 28.29
N CYS A 219 -15.26 -10.04 28.00
CA CYS A 219 -15.06 -11.20 28.86
C CYS A 219 -14.52 -10.79 30.23
N GLU A 220 -13.43 -10.02 30.27
CA GLU A 220 -12.83 -9.51 31.51
C GLU A 220 -13.81 -8.66 32.32
N ASP A 221 -14.59 -7.82 31.67
CA ASP A 221 -15.58 -6.96 32.33
C ASP A 221 -16.75 -7.78 32.94
N LEU A 222 -17.20 -8.83 32.26
CA LEU A 222 -18.28 -9.72 32.71
C LEU A 222 -17.80 -10.71 33.78
N ASP A 223 -16.60 -11.25 33.62
CA ASP A 223 -15.98 -12.15 34.60
C ASP A 223 -15.73 -11.44 35.93
N ARG A 224 -15.25 -10.18 35.90
CA ARG A 224 -15.10 -9.36 37.11
C ARG A 224 -16.42 -9.11 37.83
N GLN A 225 -17.55 -9.03 37.11
CA GLN A 225 -18.87 -8.91 37.74
C GLN A 225 -19.29 -10.19 38.46
N GLN A 226 -18.68 -11.33 38.13
CA GLN A 226 -18.87 -12.62 38.79
C GLN A 226 -17.76 -12.95 39.80
N ASP A 227 -16.97 -11.95 40.22
CA ASP A 227 -15.84 -12.10 41.15
C ASP A 227 -14.75 -13.08 40.69
N ILE A 228 -14.61 -13.29 39.38
CA ILE A 228 -13.48 -14.03 38.79
C ILE A 228 -12.30 -13.06 38.70
N GLU A 229 -11.18 -13.42 39.34
CA GLU A 229 -9.98 -12.56 39.40
C GLU A 229 -8.97 -12.84 38.29
N TYR A 230 -9.03 -14.02 37.67
CA TYR A 230 -8.10 -14.46 36.63
C TYR A 230 -8.77 -15.43 35.66
N SER A 231 -8.55 -15.23 34.36
CA SER A 231 -8.88 -16.19 33.32
C SER A 231 -7.79 -16.20 32.23
N PRO A 232 -7.37 -17.37 31.71
CA PRO A 232 -6.46 -17.44 30.56
C PRO A 232 -6.97 -16.68 29.33
N LEU A 233 -8.28 -16.53 29.19
CA LEU A 233 -8.92 -15.87 28.03
C LEU A 233 -8.59 -14.37 27.95
N TRP A 234 -8.21 -13.74 29.06
CA TRP A 234 -7.87 -12.32 29.08
C TRP A 234 -6.48 -12.01 28.52
N LEU A 235 -5.68 -13.05 28.27
CA LEU A 235 -4.30 -12.89 27.84
C LEU A 235 -4.21 -12.36 26.41
N ASP A 236 -3.28 -11.43 26.22
CA ASP A 236 -2.91 -10.92 24.92
C ASP A 236 -1.45 -11.27 24.61
N PRO A 237 -1.18 -12.11 23.58
CA PRO A 237 0.19 -12.41 23.17
C PRO A 237 1.00 -11.16 22.85
N GLN A 238 0.35 -10.07 22.43
CA GLN A 238 1.06 -8.82 22.14
C GLN A 238 1.71 -8.20 23.38
N LEU A 239 1.19 -8.49 24.58
CA LEU A 239 1.77 -8.00 25.82
C LEU A 239 3.12 -8.66 26.14
N LEU A 240 3.42 -9.83 25.57
CA LEU A 240 4.69 -10.53 25.78
C LEU A 240 5.87 -9.85 25.10
N TYR A 241 5.62 -9.00 24.10
CA TYR A 241 6.65 -8.24 23.39
C TYR A 241 6.95 -6.88 24.03
N ILE A 242 6.13 -6.46 25.01
CA ILE A 242 6.32 -5.19 25.72
C ILE A 242 7.11 -5.48 26.99
N LYS A 243 8.06 -4.62 27.33
CA LYS A 243 8.84 -4.76 28.57
C LYS A 243 7.90 -4.64 29.77
N LYS A 244 8.09 -5.51 30.76
CA LYS A 244 7.29 -5.57 31.99
C LYS A 244 7.10 -4.19 32.66
N ASP A 245 8.15 -3.39 32.72
CA ASP A 245 8.14 -2.05 33.34
C ASP A 245 7.26 -1.03 32.59
N ASP A 246 7.00 -1.26 31.29
CA ASP A 246 6.18 -0.39 30.45
C ASP A 246 4.69 -0.81 30.44
N LEU A 247 4.33 -1.94 31.06
CA LEU A 247 2.93 -2.39 31.16
C LEU A 247 2.21 -1.71 32.33
N ALA A 248 0.91 -1.54 32.17
CA ALA A 248 0.03 -1.26 33.30
C ALA A 248 0.13 -2.37 34.35
N LEU A 249 0.12 -2.00 35.63
CA LEU A 249 0.31 -2.93 36.76
C LEU A 249 -0.63 -4.15 36.70
N ASP A 250 -1.89 -3.94 36.37
CA ASP A 250 -2.88 -5.02 36.24
C ASP A 250 -2.53 -6.01 35.12
N ARG A 251 -1.94 -5.52 34.02
CA ARG A 251 -1.51 -6.35 32.89
C ARG A 251 -0.20 -7.07 33.20
N ALA A 252 0.72 -6.43 33.91
CA ALA A 252 1.93 -7.08 34.39
C ALA A 252 1.57 -8.24 35.33
N ARG A 253 0.70 -8.00 36.33
CA ARG A 253 0.23 -9.04 37.27
C ARG A 253 -0.45 -10.21 36.57
N LEU A 254 -1.25 -9.95 35.54
CA LEU A 254 -1.90 -10.99 34.74
C LEU A 254 -0.87 -11.91 34.05
N ILE A 255 0.22 -11.32 33.52
CA ILE A 255 1.30 -12.07 32.87
C ILE A 255 2.10 -12.87 33.89
N GLU A 256 2.42 -12.29 35.05
CA GLU A 256 3.12 -12.98 36.13
C GLU A 256 2.35 -14.23 36.57
N GLN A 257 1.05 -14.09 36.83
CA GLN A 257 0.17 -15.20 37.21
C GLN A 257 0.09 -16.30 36.12
N ALA A 258 0.23 -15.91 34.85
CA ALA A 258 0.11 -16.81 33.71
C ALA A 258 1.42 -17.53 33.33
N LEU A 259 2.57 -16.88 33.48
CA LEU A 259 3.82 -17.30 32.85
C LEU A 259 5.04 -17.37 33.76
N ASP A 260 5.03 -16.78 34.96
CA ASP A 260 6.22 -16.82 35.82
C ASP A 260 6.50 -18.25 36.28
N GLU A 261 7.71 -18.73 36.01
CA GLU A 261 8.16 -20.10 36.28
C GLU A 261 8.80 -20.24 37.67
N ASP A 262 9.02 -19.12 38.38
CA ASP A 262 9.83 -19.06 39.61
C ASP A 262 9.13 -19.52 40.91
N ASP A 263 7.91 -20.05 40.85
CA ASP A 263 7.33 -20.75 42.00
C ASP A 263 7.63 -22.26 41.93
N GLU A 264 8.88 -22.62 42.24
CA GLU A 264 9.21 -23.95 42.80
C GLU A 264 9.05 -23.99 44.33
N GLU A 265 8.53 -22.94 44.97
CA GLU A 265 8.13 -23.00 46.38
C GLU A 265 6.62 -23.17 46.48
N GLU A 266 6.20 -24.39 46.82
CA GLU A 266 4.88 -24.66 47.43
C GLU A 266 4.75 -23.86 48.73
N PRO A 267 3.87 -22.84 48.87
CA PRO A 267 3.48 -22.40 50.19
C PRO A 267 2.49 -23.42 50.75
N GLU A 268 3.00 -24.42 51.48
CA GLU A 268 2.24 -25.12 52.51
C GLU A 268 1.83 -24.11 53.60
N ALA A 269 0.76 -23.34 53.37
CA ALA A 269 -0.11 -22.76 54.40
C ALA A 269 -0.97 -21.67 53.78
N THR A 270 -2.24 -21.98 53.54
CA THR A 270 -3.45 -21.20 53.90
C THR A 270 -4.58 -21.44 52.89
N LYS A 271 -5.40 -22.46 53.12
CA LYS A 271 -6.80 -22.45 52.69
C LYS A 271 -7.71 -22.76 53.86
N ALA A 272 -7.92 -21.71 54.65
CA ALA A 272 -9.16 -21.52 55.37
C ALA A 272 -10.18 -20.90 54.39
N THR A 273 -11.29 -21.61 54.19
CA THR A 273 -12.63 -21.09 53.85
C THR A 273 -12.78 -20.15 52.64
N LYS A 274 -13.13 -20.72 51.48
CA LYS A 274 -14.08 -20.11 50.53
C LYS A 274 -14.99 -21.22 49.97
N GLU A 275 -15.98 -21.61 50.77
CA GLU A 275 -17.08 -22.46 50.32
C GLU A 275 -17.97 -21.64 49.38
N GLY A 276 -18.10 -22.04 48.10
CA GLY A 276 -19.09 -21.41 47.21
C GLY A 276 -18.84 -21.38 45.71
N SER A 277 -17.87 -22.10 45.15
CA SER A 277 -17.71 -22.24 43.68
C SER A 277 -17.50 -23.70 43.31
N ASN A 278 -18.39 -24.23 42.49
CA ASN A 278 -18.53 -25.65 42.16
C ASN A 278 -17.59 -26.08 41.02
N GLU A 279 -16.42 -25.45 40.91
CA GLU A 279 -15.36 -25.81 39.97
C GLU A 279 -14.19 -26.45 40.73
N PRO A 280 -13.57 -27.52 40.19
CA PRO A 280 -12.39 -28.09 40.81
C PRO A 280 -11.31 -26.99 40.87
N GLU A 281 -10.78 -26.72 42.07
CA GLU A 281 -9.69 -25.75 42.22
C GLU A 281 -8.51 -26.16 41.33
N GLN A 282 -8.37 -25.48 40.18
CA GLN A 282 -7.26 -25.73 39.27
C GLN A 282 -5.95 -25.41 39.99
N THR A 283 -4.97 -26.30 39.88
CA THR A 283 -3.65 -26.03 40.46
C THR A 283 -3.01 -24.84 39.74
N PRO A 284 -2.16 -24.04 40.41
CA PRO A 284 -1.42 -22.96 39.75
C PRO A 284 -0.67 -23.45 38.50
N SER A 285 -0.12 -24.66 38.53
CA SER A 285 0.56 -25.29 37.39
C SER A 285 -0.36 -25.57 36.21
N GLN A 286 -1.59 -26.03 36.45
CA GLN A 286 -2.60 -26.23 35.40
C GLN A 286 -2.97 -24.90 34.74
N ARG A 287 -3.23 -23.84 35.53
CA ARG A 287 -3.52 -22.49 35.02
C ARG A 287 -2.41 -21.95 34.12
N ARG A 288 -1.14 -22.16 34.50
CA ARG A 288 0.03 -21.77 33.67
C ARG A 288 0.08 -22.57 32.37
N GLN A 289 -0.17 -23.87 32.42
CA GLN A 289 -0.21 -24.72 31.23
C GLN A 289 -1.32 -24.29 30.27
N GLU A 290 -2.51 -24.03 30.78
CA GLU A 290 -3.65 -23.54 30.00
C GLU A 290 -3.37 -22.17 29.37
N ALA A 291 -2.75 -21.25 30.11
CA ALA A 291 -2.32 -19.96 29.59
C ALA A 291 -1.30 -20.08 28.45
N LYS A 292 -0.26 -20.92 28.63
CA LYS A 292 0.73 -21.21 27.59
C LYS A 292 0.09 -21.85 26.36
N GLN A 293 -0.85 -22.77 26.55
CA GLN A 293 -1.59 -23.39 25.45
C GLN A 293 -2.42 -22.35 24.71
N PHE A 294 -3.19 -21.53 25.43
CA PHE A 294 -4.06 -20.51 24.84
C PHE A 294 -3.28 -19.49 24.01
N ILE A 295 -2.19 -18.94 24.54
CA ILE A 295 -1.36 -17.94 23.84
C ILE A 295 -0.80 -18.48 22.51
N ASN A 296 -0.48 -19.77 22.45
CA ASN A 296 0.10 -20.41 21.27
C ASN A 296 -0.93 -20.81 20.19
N LEU A 297 -2.23 -20.65 20.46
CA LEU A 297 -3.27 -20.93 19.47
C LEU A 297 -3.38 -19.83 18.39
N GLU A 298 -3.80 -20.23 17.18
CA GLU A 298 -4.10 -19.31 16.08
C GLU A 298 -5.21 -18.31 16.50
N PRO A 299 -5.19 -17.04 16.04
CA PRO A 299 -6.16 -16.03 16.46
C PRO A 299 -7.62 -16.48 16.29
N LYS A 300 -7.94 -17.22 15.22
CA LYS A 300 -9.30 -17.73 15.01
C LYS A 300 -9.73 -18.70 16.12
N ALA A 301 -8.89 -19.68 16.45
CA ALA A 301 -9.20 -20.64 17.51
C ALA A 301 -9.36 -19.96 18.88
N ARG A 302 -8.52 -18.97 19.19
CA ARG A 302 -8.69 -18.17 20.41
C ARG A 302 -10.02 -17.42 20.42
N LEU A 303 -10.42 -16.84 19.28
CA LEU A 303 -11.69 -16.14 19.14
C LEU A 303 -12.87 -17.07 19.42
N ASP A 304 -12.88 -18.24 18.79
CA ASP A 304 -13.96 -19.22 18.92
C ASP A 304 -14.12 -19.68 20.38
N ILE A 305 -13.01 -19.91 21.09
CA ILE A 305 -13.02 -20.26 22.52
C ILE A 305 -13.58 -19.10 23.36
N THR A 306 -13.13 -17.87 23.12
CA THR A 306 -13.61 -16.69 23.87
C THR A 306 -15.10 -16.42 23.60
N LEU A 307 -15.54 -16.54 22.35
CA LEU A 307 -16.96 -16.38 21.98
C LEU A 307 -17.83 -17.47 22.61
N SER A 308 -17.36 -18.72 22.59
CA SER A 308 -18.05 -19.84 23.25
C SER A 308 -18.19 -19.57 24.74
N HIS A 309 -17.12 -19.13 25.41
CA HIS A 309 -17.17 -18.81 26.83
C HIS A 309 -18.16 -17.68 27.13
N LEU A 310 -18.16 -16.59 26.35
CA LEU A 310 -19.14 -15.51 26.48
C LEU A 310 -20.59 -15.99 26.34
N ARG A 311 -20.84 -16.91 25.40
CA ARG A 311 -22.19 -17.47 25.18
C ARG A 311 -22.62 -18.40 26.30
N PHE A 312 -21.77 -19.34 26.73
CA PHE A 312 -22.15 -20.36 27.71
C PHE A 312 -22.07 -19.89 29.18
N ALA A 313 -21.07 -19.09 29.54
CA ALA A 313 -20.89 -18.64 30.92
C ALA A 313 -21.69 -17.36 31.22
N HIS A 314 -21.77 -16.45 30.24
CA HIS A 314 -22.36 -15.12 30.44
C HIS A 314 -23.66 -14.89 29.69
N PHE A 315 -24.11 -15.85 28.86
CA PHE A 315 -25.23 -15.67 27.95
C PHE A 315 -25.11 -14.37 27.15
N TYR A 316 -23.91 -14.07 26.65
CA TYR A 316 -23.61 -12.83 25.93
C TYR A 316 -23.24 -13.11 24.47
N CYS A 317 -23.83 -12.37 23.55
CA CYS A 317 -23.44 -12.41 22.14
C CYS A 317 -22.66 -11.15 21.77
N LEU A 318 -21.40 -11.32 21.33
CA LEU A 318 -20.54 -10.21 20.91
C LEU A 318 -21.11 -9.46 19.70
N PHE A 319 -21.74 -10.16 18.77
CA PHE A 319 -22.24 -9.58 17.52
C PHE A 319 -23.53 -8.80 17.73
N CYS A 320 -24.46 -9.32 18.55
CA CYS A 320 -25.65 -8.56 18.98
C CYS A 320 -25.29 -7.41 19.92
N GLY A 321 -24.24 -7.58 20.74
CA GLY A 321 -23.84 -6.62 21.75
C GLY A 321 -24.68 -6.66 23.04
N GLU A 322 -25.48 -7.71 23.25
CA GLU A 322 -26.43 -7.83 24.36
C GLU A 322 -26.23 -9.11 25.19
N LYS A 323 -26.61 -9.01 26.48
CA LYS A 323 -26.65 -10.12 27.44
C LYS A 323 -28.08 -10.63 27.58
N TYR A 324 -28.23 -11.95 27.54
CA TYR A 324 -29.50 -12.65 27.65
C TYR A 324 -29.70 -13.20 29.06
N GLY A 325 -30.94 -13.49 29.45
CA GLY A 325 -31.27 -14.00 30.77
C GLY A 325 -30.95 -15.49 30.95
N SER A 326 -30.96 -16.26 29.84
CA SER A 326 -30.67 -17.70 29.86
C SER A 326 -30.10 -18.19 28.53
N GLN A 327 -29.52 -19.40 28.54
CA GLN A 327 -29.03 -20.08 27.35
C GLN A 327 -30.13 -20.31 26.30
N ASP A 328 -31.33 -20.67 26.74
CA ASP A 328 -32.46 -20.94 25.84
C ASP A 328 -32.93 -19.66 25.14
N GLU A 329 -32.96 -18.54 25.87
CA GLU A 329 -33.30 -17.23 25.33
C GLU A 329 -32.26 -16.79 24.29
N LEU A 330 -30.97 -16.96 24.60
CA LEU A 330 -29.87 -16.71 23.66
C LEU A 330 -30.08 -17.51 22.38
N GLN A 331 -30.41 -18.80 22.46
CA GLN A 331 -30.59 -19.65 21.27
C GLN A 331 -31.83 -19.31 20.43
N GLN A 332 -32.87 -18.75 21.05
CA GLN A 332 -34.12 -18.42 20.34
C GLN A 332 -34.09 -17.02 19.73
N VAL A 333 -33.42 -16.07 20.39
CA VAL A 333 -33.43 -14.65 20.00
C VAL A 333 -32.23 -14.29 19.13
N CYS A 334 -31.07 -14.88 19.39
CA CYS A 334 -29.84 -14.57 18.67
C CYS A 334 -29.90 -15.14 17.23
N PRO A 335 -29.63 -14.34 16.18
CA PRO A 335 -29.65 -14.79 14.78
C PRO A 335 -28.76 -15.99 14.47
N GLY A 336 -27.64 -16.12 15.19
CA GLY A 336 -26.74 -17.26 15.07
C GLY A 336 -25.53 -17.19 16.01
N GLU A 337 -24.46 -17.88 15.65
CA GLU A 337 -23.22 -17.93 16.44
C GLU A 337 -22.07 -17.21 15.72
N GLU A 338 -22.13 -17.14 14.39
CA GLU A 338 -21.10 -16.52 13.57
C GLU A 338 -21.43 -15.05 13.27
N GLU A 339 -20.42 -14.30 12.83
CA GLU A 339 -20.59 -12.90 12.45
C GLU A 339 -21.56 -12.74 11.27
N ASP A 340 -21.50 -13.65 10.30
CA ASP A 340 -22.31 -13.60 9.08
C ASP A 340 -23.82 -13.80 9.33
N ASP A 341 -24.19 -14.34 10.50
CA ASP A 341 -25.59 -14.55 10.90
C ASP A 341 -26.26 -13.24 11.36
N HIS A 342 -25.48 -12.21 11.70
CA HIS A 342 -25.91 -10.96 12.35
C HIS A 342 -25.78 -9.74 11.45
#